data_AF-A0A3D1Q6H4-F1
#
_entry.id   AF-A0A3D1Q6H4-F1
#
_cell.length_a   1.000
_cell.length_b   1.000
_cell.length_c   1.000
_cell.angle_alpha   90.00
_cell.angle_beta   90.00
_cell.angle_gamma   90.00
#
_symmetry.space_group_name_H-M   'P 1'
#
loop_
_entity.id
_entity.type
_entity.pdbx_description
1 polymer ?
#
loop_
_entity_poly.entity_id
_entity_poly.type
_entity_poly.pdbx_seq_one_letter_code
_entity_poly.pdbx_strand_id
1 'polypeptide(L)' 'MAASACPLRVILDEKEIRQLILNMARNGLGAMQPGGTLTIGARVIKNSPVLFIKDEGTGLDDNLLSQIGTPFFT' A
#
# COMPACT_ATOMS: atom_id res chain seq x y z
N MET A 1 -10.62 27.38 -6.31
CA MET A 1 -11.51 26.24 -6.60
C MET A 1 -11.22 25.18 -5.56
N ALA A 2 -12.06 25.06 -4.53
CA ALA A 2 -11.88 24.06 -3.49
C ALA A 2 -12.28 22.69 -4.05
N ALA A 3 -11.36 21.73 -4.06
CA ALA A 3 -11.72 20.34 -4.30
C ALA A 3 -12.69 19.95 -3.17
N SER A 4 -13.96 19.75 -3.53
CA SER A 4 -14.94 19.12 -2.66
C SER A 4 -14.37 17.75 -2.27
N ALA A 5 -13.89 17.63 -1.03
CA ALA A 5 -13.44 16.37 -0.48
C ALA A 5 -14.67 15.48 -0.29
N CYS A 6 -15.01 14.68 -1.31
CA CYS A 6 -15.94 13.59 -1.15
C CYS A 6 -15.26 12.53 -0.28
N PRO A 7 -15.71 12.28 0.97
CA PRO A 7 -15.06 11.31 1.81
C PRO A 7 -15.21 9.93 1.18
N LEU A 8 -14.09 9.25 0.94
CA LEU A 8 -14.06 7.85 0.52
C LEU A 8 -14.69 7.00 1.62
N ARG A 9 -15.95 6.59 1.45
CA ARG A 9 -16.64 5.73 2.41
C ARG A 9 -16.59 4.28 1.94
N VAL A 10 -16.01 3.43 2.77
CA VAL A 10 -15.86 2.00 2.56
C VAL A 10 -16.21 1.26 3.85
N ILE A 11 -16.76 0.06 3.73
CA ILE A 11 -17.02 -0.83 4.87
C ILE A 11 -15.82 -1.76 4.99
N LEU A 12 -15.10 -1.69 6.11
CA LEU A 12 -13.90 -2.47 6.38
C LEU A 12 -13.88 -2.86 7.86
N ASP A 13 -13.21 -3.97 8.19
CA ASP A 13 -12.81 -4.24 9.57
C ASP A 13 -11.61 -3.35 9.93
N GLU A 14 -11.74 -2.56 11.00
CA GLU A 14 -10.72 -1.61 11.46
C GLU A 14 -9.41 -2.31 11.82
N LYS A 15 -9.48 -3.48 12.47
CA LYS A 15 -8.29 -4.20 12.92
C LYS A 15 -7.55 -4.80 11.73
N GLU A 16 -8.28 -5.42 10.81
CA GLU A 16 -7.70 -6.03 9.61
C GLU A 16 -7.04 -4.98 8.71
N ILE A 17 -7.73 -3.87 8.41
CA ILE A 17 -7.16 -2.84 7.53
C ILE A 17 -5.92 -2.18 8.16
N ARG A 18 -5.95 -1.94 9.47
CA ARG A 18 -4.80 -1.39 10.19
C ARG A 18 -3.61 -2.35 10.11
N GLN A 19 -3.84 -3.64 10.33
CA GLN A 19 -2.77 -4.64 10.27
C GLN A 19 -2.22 -4.77 8.84
N LEU A 20 -3.08 -4.75 7.83
CA LEU A 20 -2.68 -4.77 6.42
C LEU A 20 -1.78 -3.59 6.09
N ILE A 21 -2.19 -2.37 6.44
CA ILE A 21 -1.39 -1.16 6.19
C ILE A 21 -0.04 -1.24 6.91
N LEU A 22 -0.02 -1.67 8.17
CA LEU A 22 1.23 -1.78 8.93
C LEU A 22 2.19 -2.82 8.35
N ASN A 23 1.67 -3.97 7.90
CA ASN A 23 2.49 -5.02 7.29
C ASN A 23 3.11 -4.53 5.98
N MET A 24 2.30 -3.93 5.11
CA MET A 24 2.78 -3.42 3.82
C MET A 24 3.77 -2.25 4.01
N ALA A 25 3.52 -1.36 4.98
CA ALA A 25 4.44 -0.28 5.30
C ALA A 25 5.80 -0.79 5.80
N ARG A 26 5.80 -1.82 6.66
CA ARG A 26 7.05 -2.46 7.13
C ARG A 26 7.82 -3.09 5.97
N ASN A 27 7.13 -3.77 5.06
CA ASN A 27 7.76 -4.35 3.88
C ASN A 27 8.41 -3.27 2.99
N GLY A 28 7.67 -2.18 2.69
CA GLY A 28 8.19 -1.07 1.91
C GLY A 28 9.38 -0.37 2.57
N LEU A 29 9.34 -0.15 3.89
CA LEU A 29 10.47 0.43 4.63
C LEU A 29 11.70 -0.49 4.62
N GLY A 30 11.52 -1.81 4.68
CA GLY A 30 12.60 -2.78 4.61
C GLY A 30 13.26 -2.89 3.23
N ALA A 31 12.54 -2.53 2.17
CA ALA A 31 13.04 -2.56 0.79
C ALA A 31 13.84 -1.30 0.37
N MET A 32 13.82 -0.24 1.19
CA MET A 32 14.39 1.06 0.87
C MET A 32 15.75 1.31 1.52
N GLN A 33 16.59 2.09 0.86
CA GLN A 33 17.77 2.71 1.47
C GLN A 33 17.37 3.90 2.35
N PRO A 34 18.22 4.30 3.33
CA PRO A 34 17.98 5.50 4.13
C PRO A 34 17.72 6.73 3.25
N GLY A 35 16.68 7.50 3.57
CA GLY A 35 16.28 8.69 2.83
C GLY A 35 15.19 8.46 1.77
N GLY A 36 14.74 7.22 1.55
CA GLY A 36 13.57 6.93 0.71
C GLY A 36 12.24 7.35 1.33
N THR A 37 11.22 7.53 0.49
CA THR A 37 9.88 7.95 0.91
C THR A 37 8.85 6.84 0.73
N LEU A 38 8.18 6.46 1.83
CA LEU A 38 6.97 5.64 1.76
C LEU A 38 5.74 6.54 1.61
N THR A 39 4.98 6.36 0.53
CA THR A 39 3.73 7.08 0.27
C THR A 39 2.53 6.15 0.49
N ILE A 40 1.62 6.54 1.39
CA ILE A 40 0.34 5.86 1.61
C ILE A 40 -0.77 6.81 1.18
N GLY A 41 -1.68 6.35 0.34
CA GLY A 41 -2.79 7.16 -0.12
C GLY A 41 -3.98 6.35 -0.59
N ALA A 42 -5.11 7.02 -0.76
CA ALA A 42 -6.31 6.40 -1.31
C ALA A 42 -6.90 7.31 -2.39
N ARG A 43 -7.46 6.71 -3.44
CA ARG A 43 -8.12 7.40 -4.54
C ARG A 43 -9.24 6.56 -5.14
N VAL A 44 -10.16 7.19 -5.86
CA VAL A 44 -11.16 6.47 -6.65
C VAL A 44 -10.63 6.29 -8.07
N ILE A 45 -10.57 5.06 -8.56
CA ILE A 45 -10.23 4.73 -9.95
C ILE A 45 -11.42 3.98 -10.55
N LYS A 46 -11.98 4.47 -11.67
CA LYS A 46 -13.13 3.83 -12.34
C LYS A 46 -14.28 3.47 -11.39
N ASN A 47 -14.63 4.40 -10.48
CA ASN A 47 -15.67 4.22 -9.46
C ASN A 47 -15.37 3.16 -8.37
N SER A 48 -14.12 2.70 -8.26
CA SER A 48 -13.68 1.80 -7.20
C SER A 48 -12.71 2.50 -6.24
N PRO A 49 -12.89 2.36 -4.91
CA PRO A 49 -11.92 2.83 -3.93
C PRO A 49 -10.62 2.03 -4.06
N VAL A 50 -9.49 2.70 -4.15
CA VAL A 50 -8.16 2.10 -4.25
C VAL A 50 -7.27 2.69 -3.16
N LEU A 51 -6.87 1.85 -2.21
CA LEU A 51 -5.77 2.10 -1.30
C LEU A 51 -4.47 1.73 -2.02
N PHE A 52 -3.44 2.58 -1.94
CA PHE A 52 -2.11 2.27 -2.45
C PHE A 52 -1.05 2.60 -1.41
N ILE A 53 0.00 1.79 -1.44
CA ILE A 53 1.23 1.97 -0.66
C ILE A 53 2.36 1.87 -1.68
N LYS A 54 3.19 2.90 -1.76
CA LYS A 54 4.31 3.01 -2.70
C LYS A 54 5.59 3.28 -1.92
N ASP A 55 6.58 2.43 -2.08
CA ASP A 55 7.95 2.67 -1.65
C ASP A 55 8.85 3.10 -2.82
N GLU A 56 10.07 3.49 -2.50
CA GLU A 56 11.15 3.85 -3.43
C GLU A 56 12.30 2.84 -3.34
N GLY A 57 11.98 1.58 -3.03
CA GLY A 57 12.93 0.49 -2.91
C GLY A 57 13.38 -0.02 -4.28
N THR A 58 14.12 -1.13 -4.27
CA THR A 58 14.67 -1.74 -5.49
C THR A 58 13.62 -2.41 -6.38
N GLY A 59 12.36 -2.45 -5.94
CA GLY A 59 11.31 -3.23 -6.59
C GLY A 59 11.46 -4.72 -6.34
N LEU A 60 10.67 -5.51 -7.07
CA LEU A 60 10.67 -6.97 -7.02
C LEU A 60 11.10 -7.49 -8.40
N ASP A 61 11.94 -8.52 -8.43
CA ASP A 61 12.18 -9.26 -9.67
C ASP A 61 10.95 -10.10 -10.05
N ASP A 62 10.88 -10.54 -11.32
CA ASP A 62 9.71 -11.27 -11.85
C ASP A 62 9.47 -12.60 -11.13
N ASN A 63 10.52 -13.24 -10.60
CA ASN A 63 10.41 -14.50 -9.88
C ASN A 63 9.76 -14.27 -8.51
N LEU A 64 10.21 -13.23 -7.80
CA LEU A 64 9.68 -12.81 -6.50
C LEU A 64 8.25 -12.27 -6.62
N LEU A 65 7.93 -11.57 -7.71
CA LEU A 65 6.59 -11.09 -8.01
C LEU A 65 5.57 -12.24 -8.07
N SER A 66 5.96 -13.40 -8.60
CA SER A 66 5.09 -14.58 -8.67
C SER A 66 4.78 -15.19 -7.29
N GLN A 67 5.59 -14.87 -6.28
CA GLN A 67 5.51 -15.45 -4.93
C GLN A 67 4.99 -14.47 -3.87
N ILE A 68 4.70 -13.22 -4.23
CA ILE A 68 4.24 -12.16 -3.29
C ILE A 68 2.99 -12.52 -2.48
N GLY A 69 2.12 -13.40 -3.00
CA GLY A 69 0.93 -13.88 -2.30
C GLY A 69 1.19 -15.03 -1.32
N THR A 70 2.41 -15.55 -1.27
CA THR A 70 2.77 -16.70 -0.42
C THR A 70 3.04 -16.23 1.01
N PRO A 71 2.29 -16.72 2.01
CA PRO A 71 2.55 -16.36 3.40
C PRO A 71 3.99 -16.70 3.82
N PHE A 72 4.63 -15.79 4.56
CA PHE A 72 5.99 -15.93 5.10
C PHE A 72 7.14 -15.96 4.09
N PHE A 73 6.89 -15.55 2.84
CA PHE A 73 7.93 -15.37 1.83
C PHE A 73 8.53 -13.95 1.96
N THR A 74 9.85 -13.84 2.13
CA THR A 74 10.59 -12.57 2.28
C THR A 74 11.90 -12.62 1.51
#